data_AF-A0A1Y6FZT4-F1
#
_entry.id   AF-A0A1Y6FZT4-F1
#
_cell.length_a   1.000
_cell.length_b   1.000
_cell.length_c   1.000
_cell.angle_alpha   90.00
_cell.angle_beta   90.00
_cell.angle_gamma   90.00
#
_symmetry.space_group_name_H-M   'P 1'
#
loop_
_entity.id
_entity.type
_entity.pdbx_description
1 polymer ?
#
loop_
_entity_poly.entity_id
_entity_poly.type
_entity_poly.pdbx_seq_one_letter_code
_entity_poly.pdbx_strand_id
1 'polypeptide(L)'
;MLYIRDIEAIIENTLQEHQLTIDYEMNNKLLAPMSFNVSTNTIKFNYLQINGYIANINFKIKKTDEDCVKIILYRQLGYYLEFKNNKHDLRVLKYFEDEEKAQLLAKIEKNAWDSGRTLVPEKLVNSYDKVRELDKMLLKNY
;
A
#
# COMPACT_ATOMS: atom_id res chain seq x y z
N MET A 1 8.38 -11.76 -13.66
CA MET A 1 8.77 -10.35 -13.92
C MET A 1 7.59 -9.71 -14.61
N LEU A 2 6.94 -8.78 -13.93
CA LEU A 2 5.79 -8.06 -14.45
C LEU A 2 6.25 -6.88 -15.27
N TYR A 3 5.54 -6.56 -16.35
CA TYR A 3 5.68 -5.31 -17.10
C TYR A 3 4.88 -4.18 -16.44
N ILE A 4 5.18 -2.92 -16.81
CA ILE A 4 4.43 -1.75 -16.32
C ILE A 4 2.93 -1.91 -16.55
N ARG A 5 2.55 -2.35 -17.76
CA ARG A 5 1.15 -2.55 -18.14
C ARG A 5 0.43 -3.62 -17.30
N ASP A 6 1.15 -4.65 -16.85
CA ASP A 6 0.58 -5.68 -15.98
C ASP A 6 0.26 -5.07 -14.62
N ILE A 7 1.16 -4.25 -14.08
CA ILE A 7 0.97 -3.55 -12.80
C ILE A 7 -0.22 -2.57 -12.90
N GLU A 8 -0.29 -1.78 -13.96
CA GLU A 8 -1.41 -0.86 -14.21
C GLU A 8 -2.75 -1.61 -14.27
N ALA A 9 -2.82 -2.71 -15.02
CA ALA A 9 -4.02 -3.52 -15.13
C ALA A 9 -4.44 -4.11 -13.76
N ILE A 10 -3.49 -4.54 -12.93
CA ILE A 10 -3.78 -5.05 -11.59
C ILE A 10 -4.35 -3.94 -10.70
N ILE A 11 -3.75 -2.74 -10.73
CA ILE A 11 -4.25 -1.59 -9.97
C ILE A 11 -5.65 -1.23 -10.44
N GLU A 12 -5.85 -1.04 -11.74
CA GLU A 12 -7.12 -0.67 -12.34
C GLU A 12 -8.23 -1.67 -11.98
N ASN A 13 -8.00 -2.97 -12.21
CA ASN A 13 -8.97 -4.01 -11.90
C ASN A 13 -9.33 -4.05 -10.41
N THR A 14 -8.33 -3.95 -9.53
CA THR A 14 -8.57 -3.97 -8.08
C THR A 14 -9.37 -2.73 -7.62
N LEU A 15 -9.08 -1.56 -8.18
CA LEU A 15 -9.83 -0.34 -7.88
C LEU A 15 -11.28 -0.44 -8.37
N GLN A 16 -11.49 -0.98 -9.58
CA GLN A 16 -12.83 -1.20 -10.13
C GLN A 16 -13.63 -2.21 -9.31
N GLU A 17 -13.03 -3.34 -8.92
CA GLU A 17 -13.63 -4.36 -8.06
C GLU A 17 -14.16 -3.79 -6.75
N HIS A 18 -13.43 -2.84 -6.16
CA HIS A 18 -13.81 -2.17 -4.90
C HIS A 18 -14.55 -0.84 -5.09
N GLN A 19 -14.86 -0.45 -6.34
CA GLN A 19 -15.53 0.82 -6.68
C GLN A 19 -14.81 2.05 -6.10
N LEU A 20 -13.47 2.04 -6.14
CA LEU A 20 -12.63 3.10 -5.59
C LEU A 20 -12.21 4.08 -6.69
N THR A 21 -12.52 5.36 -6.49
CA THR A 21 -12.09 6.44 -7.37
C THR A 21 -10.74 6.97 -6.87
N ILE A 22 -9.64 6.35 -7.31
CA ILE A 22 -8.26 6.70 -6.97
C ILE A 22 -7.45 6.73 -8.26
N ASP A 23 -6.69 7.80 -8.50
CA ASP A 23 -5.82 7.88 -9.67
C ASP A 23 -4.57 7.02 -9.48
N TYR A 24 -3.90 6.62 -10.55
CA TYR A 24 -2.60 5.95 -10.44
C TYR A 24 -1.61 6.43 -11.50
N GLU A 25 -0.33 6.48 -11.14
CA GLU A 25 0.74 6.86 -12.05
C GLU A 25 2.06 6.15 -11.72
N MET A 26 2.90 5.97 -12.74
CA MET A 26 4.25 5.48 -12.54
C MET A 26 5.18 6.60 -12.06
N ASN A 27 6.02 6.30 -11.08
CA ASN A 27 7.08 7.19 -10.61
C ASN A 27 8.39 6.43 -10.37
N ASN A 28 9.32 6.52 -11.32
CA ASN A 28 10.62 5.86 -11.26
C ASN A 28 11.56 6.40 -10.17
N LYS A 29 11.25 7.56 -9.56
CA LYS A 29 12.01 8.14 -8.45
C LYS A 29 11.49 7.69 -7.08
N LEU A 30 10.36 6.98 -7.03
CA LEU A 30 9.82 6.46 -5.77
C LEU A 30 10.72 5.35 -5.24
N LEU A 31 11.18 5.47 -4.00
CA LEU A 31 12.05 4.47 -3.36
C LEU A 31 11.28 3.24 -2.87
N ALA A 32 9.98 3.40 -2.62
CA ALA A 32 9.07 2.31 -2.27
C ALA A 32 8.49 1.65 -3.54
N PRO A 33 8.02 0.38 -3.46
CA PRO A 33 7.30 -0.26 -4.56
C PRO A 33 6.02 0.51 -4.93
N MET A 34 5.28 0.98 -3.93
CA MET A 34 4.04 1.72 -4.11
C MET A 34 3.80 2.66 -2.94
N SER A 35 3.15 3.80 -3.20
CA SER A 35 2.77 4.78 -2.19
C SER A 35 1.43 5.42 -2.53
N PHE A 36 0.55 5.58 -1.54
CA PHE A 36 -0.65 6.40 -1.66
C PHE A 36 -0.36 7.86 -1.27
N ASN A 37 -0.75 8.80 -2.12
CA ASN A 37 -0.73 10.24 -1.84
C ASN A 37 -2.15 10.72 -1.51
N VAL A 38 -2.37 11.09 -0.26
CA VAL A 38 -3.66 11.56 0.23
C VAL A 38 -4.11 12.89 -0.39
N SER A 39 -3.17 13.80 -0.66
CA SER A 39 -3.48 15.15 -1.14
C SER A 39 -3.98 15.14 -2.59
N THR A 40 -3.40 14.27 -3.41
CA THR A 40 -3.80 14.12 -4.82
C THR A 40 -4.72 12.92 -5.05
N ASN A 41 -5.00 12.13 -4.01
CA ASN A 41 -5.75 10.88 -4.09
C ASN A 41 -5.20 9.94 -5.18
N THR A 42 -3.88 9.76 -5.19
CA THR A 42 -3.16 9.03 -6.25
C THR A 42 -2.28 7.93 -5.69
N ILE A 43 -2.30 6.76 -6.30
CA ILE A 43 -1.34 5.68 -6.08
C ILE A 43 -0.16 5.84 -7.04
N LYS A 44 1.04 6.05 -6.49
CA LYS A 44 2.27 6.05 -7.28
C LYS A 44 2.96 4.71 -7.14
N PHE A 45 3.52 4.19 -8.22
CA PHE A 45 4.28 2.93 -8.20
C PHE A 45 5.61 3.04 -8.91
N ASN A 46 6.59 2.23 -8.48
CA ASN A 46 7.86 2.09 -9.17
C ASN A 46 8.04 0.64 -9.65
N TYR A 47 8.11 0.46 -10.96
CA TYR A 47 8.27 -0.83 -11.62
C TYR A 47 9.46 -1.66 -11.09
N LEU A 48 10.62 -1.03 -10.91
CA LEU A 48 11.83 -1.73 -10.45
C LEU A 48 11.69 -2.15 -8.99
N GLN A 49 11.17 -1.25 -8.16
CA GLN A 49 10.96 -1.53 -6.74
C GLN A 49 9.87 -2.59 -6.51
N ILE A 50 8.81 -2.61 -7.33
CA ILE A 50 7.79 -3.67 -7.28
C ILE A 50 8.42 -5.02 -7.59
N ASN A 51 9.11 -5.16 -8.73
CA ASN A 51 9.71 -6.44 -9.09
C ASN A 51 10.75 -6.90 -8.05
N GLY A 52 11.55 -5.98 -7.50
CA GLY A 52 12.49 -6.26 -6.43
C GLY A 52 11.82 -6.70 -5.12
N TYR A 53 10.75 -6.01 -4.71
CA TYR A 53 9.99 -6.36 -3.51
C TYR A 53 9.30 -7.72 -3.66
N ILE A 54 8.70 -8.00 -4.81
CA ILE A 54 8.09 -9.30 -5.13
C ILE A 54 9.12 -10.42 -4.97
N ALA A 55 10.33 -10.27 -5.53
CA ALA A 55 11.38 -11.27 -5.39
C ALA A 55 11.70 -11.58 -3.91
N ASN A 56 11.70 -10.55 -3.04
CA ASN A 56 11.98 -10.69 -1.62
C ASN A 56 10.85 -11.39 -0.84
N ILE A 57 9.59 -11.04 -1.12
CA ILE A 57 8.45 -11.61 -0.38
C ILE A 57 8.01 -12.97 -0.93
N ASN A 58 8.13 -13.20 -2.24
CA ASN A 58 7.56 -14.37 -2.89
C ASN A 58 8.25 -15.67 -2.46
N PHE A 59 9.55 -15.62 -2.14
CA PHE A 59 10.27 -16.75 -1.55
C PHE A 59 9.58 -17.30 -0.27
N LYS A 60 8.91 -16.43 0.50
CA LYS A 60 8.26 -16.78 1.76
C LYS A 60 6.77 -17.11 1.60
N ILE A 61 6.04 -16.39 0.75
CA ILE A 61 4.59 -16.57 0.61
C ILE A 61 4.18 -17.51 -0.54
N LYS A 62 5.05 -17.75 -1.51
CA LYS A 62 4.87 -18.65 -2.67
C LYS A 62 3.55 -18.37 -3.42
N LYS A 63 3.39 -17.15 -3.91
CA LYS A 63 2.22 -16.66 -4.65
C LYS A 63 2.61 -16.22 -6.07
N THR A 64 1.62 -15.94 -6.90
CA THR A 64 1.87 -15.37 -8.24
C THR A 64 2.40 -13.94 -8.09
N ASP A 65 3.09 -13.44 -9.13
CA ASP A 65 3.53 -12.04 -9.15
C ASP A 65 2.33 -11.09 -9.03
N GLU A 66 1.19 -11.42 -9.65
CA GLU A 66 -0.07 -10.67 -9.52
C GLU A 66 -0.56 -10.59 -8.06
N ASP A 67 -0.66 -11.74 -7.38
CA ASP A 67 -1.11 -11.80 -5.99
C ASP A 67 -0.16 -10.99 -5.08
N CYS A 68 1.14 -10.98 -5.38
CA CYS A 68 2.12 -10.16 -4.66
C CYS A 68 1.87 -8.65 -4.88
N VAL A 69 1.58 -8.21 -6.11
CA VAL A 69 1.20 -6.81 -6.38
C VAL A 69 -0.08 -6.44 -5.65
N LYS A 70 -1.10 -7.31 -5.68
CA LYS A 70 -2.35 -7.08 -4.94
C LYS A 70 -2.10 -6.90 -3.45
N ILE A 71 -1.23 -7.70 -2.85
CA ILE A 71 -0.85 -7.54 -1.43
C ILE A 71 -0.21 -6.17 -1.16
N ILE A 72 0.72 -5.71 -2.01
CA ILE A 72 1.34 -4.38 -1.89
C ILE A 72 0.26 -3.29 -2.01
N LEU A 73 -0.64 -3.43 -2.98
CA LEU A 73 -1.73 -2.50 -3.26
C LEU A 73 -2.73 -2.42 -2.10
N TYR A 74 -3.14 -3.53 -1.50
CA TYR A 74 -4.09 -3.52 -0.38
C TYR A 74 -3.57 -2.76 0.84
N ARG A 75 -2.25 -2.75 1.08
CA ARG A 75 -1.66 -1.84 2.08
C ARG A 75 -1.88 -0.37 1.72
N GLN A 76 -1.71 0.00 0.45
CA GLN A 76 -1.95 1.37 -0.02
C GLN A 76 -3.42 1.77 0.10
N LEU A 77 -4.33 0.87 -0.24
CA LEU A 77 -5.76 1.07 -0.04
C LEU A 77 -6.14 1.17 1.45
N GLY A 78 -5.39 0.51 2.32
CA GLY A 78 -5.48 0.67 3.76
C GLY A 78 -5.23 2.12 4.21
N TYR A 79 -4.19 2.79 3.72
CA TYR A 79 -3.98 4.21 3.99
C TYR A 79 -5.13 5.06 3.45
N TYR A 80 -5.60 4.78 2.24
CA TYR A 80 -6.76 5.48 1.67
C TYR A 80 -7.98 5.37 2.59
N LEU A 81 -8.29 4.18 3.11
CA LEU A 81 -9.41 3.97 4.04
C LEU A 81 -9.20 4.71 5.37
N GLU A 82 -8.00 4.67 5.95
CA GLU A 82 -7.68 5.41 7.17
C GLU A 82 -7.86 6.92 6.98
N PHE A 83 -7.38 7.48 5.87
CA PHE A 83 -7.53 8.90 5.58
C PHE A 83 -8.99 9.29 5.27
N LYS A 84 -9.74 8.43 4.59
CA LYS A 84 -11.15 8.64 4.28
C LYS A 84 -12.03 8.63 5.54
N ASN A 85 -11.73 7.74 6.49
CA ASN A 85 -12.47 7.63 7.74
C ASN A 85 -12.09 8.74 8.73
N ASN A 86 -10.84 9.21 8.69
CA ASN A 86 -10.33 10.24 9.59
C ASN A 86 -10.24 11.64 8.92
N LYS A 87 -11.24 12.04 8.12
CA LYS A 87 -11.25 13.35 7.42
C LYS A 87 -11.05 14.56 8.35
N HIS A 88 -11.51 14.46 9.61
CA HIS A 88 -11.28 15.49 10.61
C HIS A 88 -9.80 15.61 11.00
N ASP A 89 -9.07 14.49 11.05
CA ASP A 89 -7.65 14.44 11.41
C ASP A 89 -6.74 14.89 10.26
N LEU A 90 -7.21 14.94 9.01
CA LEU A 90 -6.44 15.50 7.89
C LEU A 90 -6.10 16.99 8.08
N ARG A 91 -6.89 17.72 8.88
CA ARG A 91 -6.55 19.09 9.28
C ARG A 91 -5.28 19.13 10.13
N VAL A 92 -4.98 18.07 10.89
CA VAL A 92 -3.75 17.92 11.68
C VAL A 92 -2.51 17.96 10.80
N LEU A 93 -2.54 17.27 9.66
CA LEU A 93 -1.43 17.31 8.70
C LEU A 93 -1.13 18.72 8.17
N LYS A 94 -2.15 19.59 8.10
CA LYS A 94 -2.05 20.94 7.54
C LYS A 94 -1.80 22.04 8.58
N TYR A 95 -2.35 21.91 9.78
CA TYR A 95 -2.44 23.02 10.75
C TYR A 95 -1.71 22.79 12.09
N PHE A 96 -1.28 21.57 12.39
CA PHE A 96 -0.74 21.20 13.70
C PHE A 96 0.79 21.06 13.66
N GLU A 97 1.42 20.93 14.82
CA GLU A 97 2.89 20.87 14.95
C GLU A 97 3.46 19.49 14.53
N ASP A 98 4.78 19.42 14.31
CA ASP A 98 5.43 18.24 13.73
C ASP A 98 5.28 16.97 14.60
N GLU A 99 5.23 17.10 15.93
CA GLU A 99 5.01 15.96 16.84
C GLU A 99 3.61 15.35 16.69
N GLU A 100 2.58 16.18 16.58
CA GLU A 100 1.18 15.74 16.44
C GLU A 100 0.97 15.07 15.07
N LYS A 101 1.63 15.58 14.01
CA LYS A 101 1.65 14.92 12.71
C LYS A 101 2.33 13.56 12.79
N ALA A 102 3.47 13.46 13.47
CA ALA A 102 4.19 12.19 13.61
C ALA A 102 3.34 11.15 14.35
N GLN A 103 2.63 11.54 15.42
CA GLN A 103 1.72 10.64 16.15
C GLN A 103 0.56 10.17 15.28
N LEU A 104 -0.07 11.08 14.53
CA LEU A 104 -1.15 10.72 13.61
C LEU A 104 -0.66 9.78 12.51
N LEU A 105 0.48 10.09 11.88
CA LEU A 105 1.06 9.24 10.83
C LEU A 105 1.44 7.86 11.36
N ALA A 106 2.00 7.76 12.57
CA ALA A 106 2.32 6.48 13.20
C ALA A 106 1.06 5.64 13.50
N LYS A 107 -0.03 6.29 13.93
CA LYS A 107 -1.33 5.62 14.12
C LYS A 107 -1.89 5.11 12.80
N ILE A 108 -1.86 5.94 11.76
CA ILE A 108 -2.32 5.57 10.41
C ILE A 108 -1.48 4.43 9.84
N GLU A 109 -0.15 4.47 9.98
CA GLU A 109 0.77 3.41 9.55
C GLU A 109 0.38 2.05 10.17
N LYS A 110 0.12 2.05 11.47
CA LYS A 110 -0.26 0.84 12.21
C LYS A 110 -1.60 0.28 11.72
N ASN A 111 -2.58 1.16 11.54
CA ASN A 111 -3.95 0.81 11.17
C ASN A 111 -4.13 0.51 9.68
N ALA A 112 -3.28 1.05 8.80
CA ALA A 112 -3.38 0.85 7.35
C ALA A 112 -3.34 -0.64 6.99
N TRP A 113 -2.60 -1.45 7.73
CA TRP A 113 -2.63 -2.90 7.56
C TRP A 113 -3.98 -3.51 7.90
N ASP A 114 -4.60 -3.10 9.01
CA ASP A 114 -5.89 -3.64 9.45
C ASP A 114 -7.02 -3.19 8.52
N SER A 115 -7.01 -1.92 8.09
CA SER A 115 -7.95 -1.37 7.12
C SER A 115 -7.74 -1.93 5.72
N GLY A 116 -6.50 -2.13 5.28
CA GLY A 116 -6.21 -2.76 4.00
C GLY A 116 -6.69 -4.22 3.96
N ARG A 117 -6.54 -4.95 5.07
CA ARG A 117 -6.98 -6.34 5.22
C ARG A 117 -8.48 -6.52 4.97
N THR A 118 -9.32 -5.51 5.20
CA THR A 118 -10.77 -5.61 4.96
C THR A 118 -11.13 -5.72 3.48
N LEU A 119 -10.21 -5.33 2.59
CA LEU A 119 -10.39 -5.42 1.13
C LEU A 119 -9.74 -6.68 0.54
N VAL A 120 -8.92 -7.39 1.32
CA VAL A 120 -8.16 -8.55 0.84
C VAL A 120 -9.09 -9.75 0.61
N PRO A 121 -9.09 -10.38 -0.58
CA PRO A 121 -9.83 -11.60 -0.83
C PRO A 121 -9.37 -12.74 0.07
N GLU A 122 -10.28 -13.61 0.50
CA GLU A 122 -10.01 -14.68 1.48
C GLU A 122 -8.77 -15.53 1.13
N LYS A 123 -8.57 -15.84 -0.17
CA LYS A 123 -7.43 -16.61 -0.69
C LYS A 123 -6.05 -15.97 -0.43
N LEU A 124 -6.00 -14.65 -0.16
CA LEU A 124 -4.78 -13.86 0.03
C LEU A 124 -4.56 -13.39 1.47
N VAL A 125 -5.57 -13.51 2.35
CA VAL A 125 -5.50 -13.01 3.74
C VAL A 125 -4.27 -13.54 4.47
N ASN A 126 -4.03 -14.85 4.40
CA ASN A 126 -2.87 -15.48 5.05
C ASN A 126 -1.52 -14.97 4.50
N SER A 127 -1.46 -14.65 3.21
CA SER A 127 -0.24 -14.11 2.59
C SER A 127 -0.04 -12.64 2.96
N TYR A 128 -1.13 -11.87 3.02
CA TYR A 128 -1.11 -10.47 3.45
C TYR A 128 -0.61 -10.33 4.90
N ASP A 129 -1.15 -11.14 5.81
CA ASP A 129 -0.75 -11.15 7.23
C ASP A 129 0.73 -11.55 7.37
N LYS A 130 1.22 -12.50 6.57
CA LYS A 130 2.66 -12.85 6.53
C LYS A 130 3.53 -11.68 6.05
N VAL A 131 3.12 -10.96 5.01
CA VAL A 131 3.89 -9.81 4.51
C VAL A 131 3.93 -8.69 5.55
N ARG A 132 2.84 -8.44 6.29
CA ARG A 132 2.83 -7.50 7.43
C ARG A 132 3.92 -7.83 8.45
N GLU A 133 4.05 -9.10 8.83
CA GLU A 133 5.06 -9.53 9.79
C GLU A 133 6.49 -9.40 9.24
N LEU A 134 6.68 -9.64 7.94
CA LEU A 134 7.96 -9.43 7.28
C LEU A 134 8.35 -7.95 7.22
N ASP A 135 7.40 -7.07 6.96
CA ASP A 135 7.63 -5.63 6.89
C ASP A 135 8.09 -5.08 8.25
N LYS A 136 7.50 -5.55 9.35
CA LYS A 136 7.94 -5.24 10.73
C LYS A 136 9.38 -5.66 11.01
N MET A 137 9.84 -6.76 10.40
CA MET A 137 11.23 -7.24 10.53
C MET A 137 12.20 -6.46 9.66
N LEU A 138 11.76 -6.01 8.48
CA LEU A 138 12.59 -5.22 7.54
C LEU A 138 12.81 -3.78 8.04
N LEU A 139 11.81 -3.19 8.70
CA LEU A 139 11.92 -1.86 9.35
C LEU A 139 12.86 -1.84 10.55
N LYS A 140 13.26 -3.00 11.10
CA LYS A 140 14.23 -3.10 12.21
C LYS A 140 15.71 -3.13 11.77
N ASN A 141 15.98 -3.18 10.46
CA ASN A 141 17.33 -3.33 9.91
C ASN A 141 17.88 -2.02 9.29
N TYR A 142 17.28 -0.87 9.61
CA TYR A 142 17.77 0.46 9.24
C TYR A 142 17.96 1.33 10.48
#